data_AF-A0A7C3QGZ3-F1
#
_entry.id   AF-A0A7C3QGZ3-F1
#
_cell.length_a   1.000
_cell.length_b   1.000
_cell.length_c   1.000
_cell.angle_alpha   90.00
_cell.angle_beta   90.00
_cell.angle_gamma   90.00
#
_symmetry.space_group_name_H-M   'P 1'
#
loop_
_entity.id
_entity.type
_entity.pdbx_description
1 polymer ?
#
loop_
_entity_poly.entity_id
_entity_poly.type
_entity_poly.pdbx_seq_one_letter_code
_entity_poly.pdbx_strand_id
1 'polypeptide(L)'
;MAKRIILFFTILGLIVTACSRQEAATAVPQSLATETAAAATPIPSPTPKPTATAQPTPVLPSISVADQPLTDDGEITIAGIVSPQPGWAVVYAMDDAGELGQILGTAPVETGVNKALTLTIDPMQASQTMTAILHVDEGESGAFEYPDGPDIPLQWEGGLIADTFNLDFQVTLPNITVSAQEIGEDGLVTIESVTAPQPGWLVIQADDHGELGAYLGSAPLQEGLNRNLTIPIAWREGTPTLYAVFYEDNGRPQRLDIPGEDVPLTSNGQPVLEAFSATFPPDIYVLDQPIVDGTFEVERVISNGPGWLVAYFDDEGEAGLIIGSIPLKDGLNEQVKVEVLETAVTPIIHLRLHEDTEPGDDFDFPRVDQPILYQDRLPQTVTFNTEPGNYLVVADQQRQPDSSSIIIPLAVVEEPSWLVIYTDDDGRAGEILGQAPLSLGINRDVTVEIDPDKATETLIAALHLDADEIGKFEPGGPDVPLQRNRRPVQVPFLWQE
;
A
#
# COMPACT_ATOMS: atom_id res chain seq x y z
N MET A 1 -52.87 -14.54 24.19
CA MET A 1 -52.42 -15.93 23.97
C MET A 1 -51.07 -16.08 24.67
N ALA A 2 -50.92 -16.59 25.89
CA ALA A 2 -51.15 -17.94 26.40
C ALA A 2 -50.35 -19.03 25.66
N LYS A 3 -49.11 -19.33 26.10
CA LYS A 3 -48.75 -20.58 26.82
C LYS A 3 -47.23 -20.72 27.08
N ARG A 4 -46.95 -21.24 28.28
CA ARG A 4 -45.69 -21.72 28.87
C ARG A 4 -45.16 -23.00 28.17
N ILE A 5 -43.99 -23.50 28.67
CA ILE A 5 -43.46 -24.91 28.71
C ILE A 5 -42.24 -25.07 27.78
N ILE A 6 -41.03 -25.58 28.11
CA ILE A 6 -40.50 -26.45 29.19
C ILE A 6 -38.97 -26.27 29.36
N LEU A 7 -38.48 -26.56 30.57
CA LEU A 7 -37.10 -26.71 31.02
C LEU A 7 -36.62 -28.17 30.80
N PHE A 8 -35.40 -28.44 30.29
CA PHE A 8 -34.65 -29.66 30.66
C PHE A 8 -33.12 -29.53 30.46
N PHE A 9 -32.40 -29.91 31.51
CA PHE A 9 -30.96 -30.08 31.67
C PHE A 9 -30.36 -31.15 30.74
N THR A 10 -29.12 -30.94 30.26
CA THR A 10 -28.12 -32.03 30.28
C THR A 10 -26.68 -31.51 30.29
N ILE A 11 -25.91 -32.15 31.17
CA ILE A 11 -24.48 -32.01 31.49
C ILE A 11 -23.66 -32.74 30.42
N LEU A 12 -22.52 -32.17 30.01
CA LEU A 12 -21.42 -32.96 29.46
C LEU A 12 -20.08 -32.41 29.96
N GLY A 13 -19.41 -33.19 30.81
CA GLY A 13 -18.05 -32.95 31.24
C GLY A 13 -17.07 -33.58 30.27
N LEU A 14 -15.92 -32.93 30.08
CA LEU A 14 -14.73 -33.54 29.49
C LEU A 14 -13.55 -33.33 30.45
N ILE A 15 -12.96 -34.45 30.84
CA ILE A 15 -11.77 -34.58 31.68
C ILE A 15 -10.56 -34.52 30.74
N VAL A 16 -9.60 -33.64 31.00
CA VAL A 16 -8.22 -33.83 30.51
C VAL A 16 -7.25 -33.61 31.67
N THR A 17 -6.64 -34.72 32.07
CA THR A 17 -5.48 -34.89 32.92
C THR A 17 -4.26 -34.15 32.36
N ALA A 18 -3.61 -33.32 33.17
CA ALA A 18 -2.22 -32.91 32.94
C ALA A 18 -1.38 -33.30 34.17
N CYS A 19 -0.52 -34.30 33.95
CA CYS A 19 0.41 -34.83 34.92
C CYS A 19 1.54 -33.84 35.22
N SER A 20 1.92 -33.87 36.49
CA SER A 20 3.13 -33.39 37.16
C SER A 20 4.38 -33.16 36.30
N ARG A 21 4.92 -31.93 36.43
CA ARG A 21 6.34 -31.58 36.25
C ARG A 21 7.22 -32.51 37.07
N GLN A 22 8.22 -33.12 36.43
CA GLN A 22 9.33 -33.77 37.12
C GLN A 22 10.66 -33.18 36.68
N GLU A 23 11.33 -32.63 37.69
CA GLU A 23 12.66 -32.05 37.72
C GLU A 23 13.72 -33.17 37.62
N ALA A 24 14.75 -32.99 36.79
CA ALA A 24 15.98 -33.78 36.81
C ALA A 24 17.13 -32.82 36.45
N ALA A 25 17.85 -32.29 37.44
CA ALA A 25 18.98 -32.92 38.15
C ALA A 25 20.31 -32.77 37.39
N THR A 26 21.01 -31.71 37.79
CA THR A 26 22.42 -31.42 37.57
C THR A 26 23.31 -32.55 38.11
N ALA A 27 24.28 -33.02 37.32
CA ALA A 27 25.34 -33.91 37.81
C ALA A 27 26.72 -33.36 37.45
N VAL A 28 27.48 -33.08 38.51
CA VAL A 28 28.88 -32.66 38.55
C VAL A 28 29.81 -33.84 38.23
N PRO A 29 30.94 -33.66 37.53
CA PRO A 29 31.90 -34.73 37.30
C PRO A 29 32.73 -35.03 38.56
N GLN A 30 32.76 -36.29 38.98
CA GLN A 30 33.67 -36.79 40.01
C GLN A 30 35.00 -37.25 39.41
N SER A 31 36.07 -36.62 39.88
CA SER A 31 37.46 -37.08 39.82
C SER A 31 37.70 -38.16 40.89
N LEU A 32 38.54 -39.16 40.58
CA LEU A 32 39.46 -39.91 41.46
C LEU A 32 40.11 -41.01 40.57
N ALA A 33 41.38 -40.87 40.18
CA ALA A 33 42.59 -41.21 40.93
C ALA A 33 43.20 -42.55 40.49
N THR A 34 44.25 -42.41 39.69
CA THR A 34 45.56 -43.05 39.75
C THR A 34 45.71 -44.38 40.50
N GLU A 35 46.09 -45.44 39.76
CA GLU A 35 46.98 -46.48 40.25
C GLU A 35 48.25 -46.54 39.39
N THR A 36 49.38 -46.41 40.08
CA THR A 36 50.74 -46.50 39.56
C THR A 36 51.24 -47.93 39.77
N ALA A 37 51.72 -48.60 38.71
CA ALA A 37 52.55 -49.79 38.84
C ALA A 37 53.67 -49.83 37.78
N ALA A 38 54.88 -49.57 38.27
CA ALA A 38 56.18 -50.17 37.97
C ALA A 38 56.64 -50.42 36.50
N ALA A 39 57.53 -49.52 36.09
CA ALA A 39 58.77 -49.67 35.32
C ALA A 39 59.19 -51.05 34.75
N ALA A 40 59.40 -51.07 33.43
CA ALA A 40 60.39 -51.89 32.74
C ALA A 40 61.16 -51.03 31.71
N THR A 41 62.50 -51.03 31.79
CA THR A 41 63.44 -50.40 30.85
C THR A 41 63.84 -51.39 29.73
N PRO A 42 64.50 -50.97 28.62
CA PRO A 42 63.91 -50.91 27.29
C PRO A 42 64.49 -51.94 26.30
N ILE A 43 63.73 -52.24 25.24
CA ILE A 43 64.25 -52.88 24.01
C ILE A 43 64.28 -51.79 22.91
N PRO A 44 65.42 -51.54 22.22
CA PRO A 44 65.47 -50.53 21.17
C PRO A 44 64.59 -50.96 19.99
N SER A 45 63.49 -50.24 19.76
CA SER A 45 62.70 -50.36 18.54
C SER A 45 63.37 -49.60 17.40
N PRO A 46 63.41 -50.16 16.18
CA PRO A 46 64.01 -49.52 15.03
C PRO A 46 63.23 -48.26 14.66
N THR A 47 63.95 -47.18 14.37
CA THR A 47 63.43 -45.91 13.87
C THR A 47 62.46 -46.16 12.70
N PRO A 48 61.15 -45.82 12.82
CA PRO A 48 60.27 -45.86 11.68
C PRO A 48 60.76 -44.82 10.67
N LYS A 49 61.09 -45.31 9.46
CA LYS A 49 61.30 -44.49 8.28
C LYS A 49 60.09 -43.57 8.10
N PRO A 50 60.26 -42.25 7.84
CA PRO A 50 59.14 -41.37 7.59
C PRO A 50 58.31 -41.95 6.44
N THR A 51 57.07 -42.31 6.76
CA THR A 51 56.06 -42.63 5.75
C THR A 51 55.80 -41.33 5.01
N ALA A 52 55.97 -41.34 3.69
CA ALA A 52 55.62 -40.19 2.86
C ALA A 52 54.18 -39.81 3.19
N THR A 53 53.98 -38.57 3.64
CA THR A 53 52.67 -37.95 3.72
C THR A 53 52.04 -38.11 2.34
N ALA A 54 50.89 -38.77 2.25
CA ALA A 54 50.13 -38.79 1.00
C ALA A 54 49.90 -37.33 0.61
N GLN A 55 50.42 -36.95 -0.55
CA GLN A 55 50.16 -35.64 -1.13
C GLN A 55 48.63 -35.54 -1.27
N PRO A 56 47.96 -34.52 -0.69
CA PRO A 56 46.52 -34.38 -0.85
C PRO A 56 46.23 -34.37 -2.35
N THR A 57 45.32 -35.24 -2.77
CA THR A 57 44.82 -35.19 -4.16
C THR A 57 44.20 -33.80 -4.32
N PRO A 58 44.61 -33.00 -5.32
CA PRO A 58 44.00 -31.70 -5.52
C PRO A 58 42.50 -31.90 -5.73
N VAL A 59 41.71 -31.28 -4.85
CA VAL A 59 40.26 -31.29 -4.91
C VAL A 59 39.88 -30.34 -6.04
N LEU A 60 39.45 -30.89 -7.18
CA LEU A 60 39.03 -30.10 -8.32
C LEU A 60 37.67 -29.47 -8.00
N PRO A 61 37.54 -28.13 -7.95
CA PRO A 61 36.26 -27.50 -7.71
C PRO A 61 35.30 -27.82 -8.85
N SER A 62 34.04 -28.07 -8.51
CA SER A 62 32.98 -28.33 -9.49
C SER A 62 31.62 -28.01 -8.88
N ILE A 63 30.69 -27.65 -9.75
CA ILE A 63 29.26 -27.54 -9.44
C ILE A 63 28.53 -28.32 -10.52
N SER A 64 27.47 -29.02 -10.13
CA SER A 64 26.62 -29.76 -11.06
C SER A 64 25.16 -29.60 -10.66
N VAL A 65 24.35 -29.20 -11.63
CA VAL A 65 22.90 -29.02 -11.49
C VAL A 65 22.23 -29.76 -12.65
N ALA A 66 21.12 -30.43 -12.37
CA ALA A 66 20.33 -31.09 -13.41
C ALA A 66 19.14 -30.21 -13.79
N ASP A 67 18.65 -30.39 -15.03
CA ASP A 67 17.33 -29.88 -15.42
C ASP A 67 16.28 -30.44 -14.45
N GLN A 68 15.38 -29.59 -13.99
CA GLN A 68 14.43 -29.93 -12.92
C GLN A 68 13.12 -29.16 -13.06
N PRO A 69 12.00 -29.69 -12.56
CA PRO A 69 10.77 -28.90 -12.48
C PRO A 69 10.95 -27.75 -11.49
N LEU A 70 10.26 -26.65 -11.74
CA LEU A 70 10.08 -25.55 -10.79
C LEU A 70 8.61 -25.49 -10.41
N THR A 71 8.33 -25.71 -9.13
CA THR A 71 6.99 -25.64 -8.53
C THR A 71 6.81 -24.34 -7.73
N ASP A 72 5.61 -24.12 -7.21
CA ASP A 72 5.24 -22.90 -6.47
C ASP A 72 6.08 -22.71 -5.18
N ASP A 73 6.73 -23.74 -4.66
CA ASP A 73 7.63 -23.68 -3.50
C ASP A 73 9.05 -23.17 -3.83
N GLY A 74 9.38 -23.01 -5.11
CA GLY A 74 10.64 -22.41 -5.55
C GLY A 74 11.90 -23.18 -5.20
N GLU A 75 11.79 -24.47 -4.84
CA GLU A 75 12.94 -25.26 -4.40
C GLU A 75 13.80 -25.69 -5.59
N ILE A 76 15.08 -25.28 -5.58
CA ILE A 76 16.10 -25.70 -6.53
C ILE A 76 17.09 -26.63 -5.83
N THR A 77 17.35 -27.78 -6.45
CA THR A 77 18.36 -28.73 -5.98
C THR A 77 19.63 -28.68 -6.84
N ILE A 78 20.76 -28.38 -6.21
CA ILE A 78 22.09 -28.53 -6.78
C ILE A 78 22.61 -29.95 -6.46
N ALA A 79 22.82 -30.75 -7.50
CA ALA A 79 23.12 -32.17 -7.38
C ALA A 79 24.43 -32.42 -6.61
N GLY A 80 25.46 -31.61 -6.88
CA GLY A 80 26.70 -31.68 -6.12
C GLY A 80 27.61 -30.48 -6.33
N ILE A 81 28.32 -30.12 -5.26
CA ILE A 81 29.37 -29.10 -5.27
C ILE A 81 30.60 -29.70 -4.61
N VAL A 82 31.75 -29.50 -5.24
CA VAL A 82 33.06 -29.74 -4.64
C VAL A 82 33.72 -28.39 -4.47
N SER A 83 33.99 -27.98 -3.24
CA SER A 83 34.62 -26.69 -2.96
C SER A 83 35.93 -26.87 -2.18
N PRO A 84 37.02 -26.18 -2.56
CA PRO A 84 38.29 -26.24 -1.83
C PRO A 84 38.28 -25.41 -0.53
N GLN A 85 37.30 -24.52 -0.37
CA GLN A 85 37.12 -23.63 0.78
C GLN A 85 35.61 -23.34 1.02
N PRO A 86 35.22 -22.72 2.15
CA PRO A 86 33.84 -22.25 2.32
C PRO A 86 33.42 -21.28 1.21
N GLY A 87 32.14 -21.24 0.90
CA GLY A 87 31.63 -20.39 -0.17
C GLY A 87 30.12 -20.40 -0.28
N TRP A 88 29.63 -19.98 -1.44
CA TRP A 88 28.21 -19.86 -1.72
C TRP A 88 27.86 -20.47 -3.08
N ALA A 89 26.76 -21.20 -3.15
CA ALA A 89 26.13 -21.53 -4.41
C ALA A 89 25.14 -20.41 -4.74
N VAL A 90 25.34 -19.74 -5.87
CA VAL A 90 24.54 -18.59 -6.28
C VAL A 90 23.83 -18.94 -7.59
N VAL A 91 22.51 -18.80 -7.64
CA VAL A 91 21.69 -19.09 -8.82
C VAL A 91 21.30 -17.78 -9.50
N TYR A 92 21.65 -17.66 -10.77
CA TYR A 92 21.38 -16.51 -11.63
C TYR A 92 20.31 -16.84 -12.67
N ALA A 93 19.40 -15.89 -12.89
CA ALA A 93 18.60 -15.86 -14.10
C ALA A 93 19.50 -15.64 -15.34
N MET A 94 19.03 -16.09 -16.51
CA MET A 94 19.64 -15.76 -17.79
C MET A 94 18.70 -14.86 -18.56
N ASP A 95 19.23 -13.79 -19.15
CA ASP A 95 18.44 -12.92 -20.01
C ASP A 95 18.22 -13.53 -21.41
N ASP A 96 17.41 -12.85 -22.23
CA ASP A 96 17.13 -13.28 -23.61
C ASP A 96 18.37 -13.28 -24.52
N ALA A 97 19.45 -12.59 -24.12
CA ALA A 97 20.72 -12.57 -24.82
C ALA A 97 21.67 -13.71 -24.38
N GLY A 98 21.31 -14.45 -23.33
CA GLY A 98 22.12 -15.51 -22.73
C GLY A 98 23.21 -15.00 -21.79
N GLU A 99 23.11 -13.75 -21.32
CA GLU A 99 23.99 -13.15 -20.32
C GLU A 99 23.45 -13.43 -18.90
N LEU A 100 24.35 -13.33 -17.90
CA LEU A 100 23.98 -13.48 -16.50
C LEU A 100 23.09 -12.30 -16.09
N GLY A 101 21.86 -12.62 -15.68
CA GLY A 101 20.91 -11.67 -15.11
C GLY A 101 21.06 -11.51 -13.60
N GLN A 102 19.94 -11.30 -12.91
CA GLN A 102 19.91 -11.12 -11.46
C GLN A 102 20.12 -12.43 -10.67
N ILE A 103 20.55 -12.31 -9.42
CA ILE A 103 20.64 -13.42 -8.46
C ILE A 103 19.22 -13.71 -7.93
N LEU A 104 18.81 -14.98 -7.98
CA LEU A 104 17.50 -15.41 -7.47
C LEU A 104 17.56 -16.20 -6.17
N GLY A 105 18.72 -16.77 -5.83
CA GLY A 105 18.88 -17.50 -4.57
C GLY A 105 20.33 -17.86 -4.28
N THR A 106 20.62 -18.00 -2.99
CA THR A 106 21.95 -18.35 -2.48
C THR A 106 21.84 -19.45 -1.43
N ALA A 107 22.87 -20.30 -1.34
CA ALA A 107 23.01 -21.26 -0.26
C ALA A 107 24.47 -21.42 0.16
N PRO A 108 24.76 -21.55 1.46
CA PRO A 108 26.12 -21.72 1.95
C PRO A 108 26.68 -23.09 1.53
N VAL A 109 27.97 -23.12 1.23
CA VAL A 109 28.71 -24.29 0.75
C VAL A 109 29.88 -24.55 1.69
N GLU A 110 29.94 -25.75 2.27
CA GLU A 110 31.06 -26.15 3.11
C GLU A 110 32.27 -26.58 2.27
N THR A 111 33.46 -26.53 2.86
CA THR A 111 34.66 -27.11 2.25
C THR A 111 34.47 -28.62 2.02
N GLY A 112 34.83 -29.10 0.84
CA GLY A 112 34.72 -30.50 0.46
C GLY A 112 33.52 -30.78 -0.43
N VAL A 113 32.84 -31.91 -0.19
CA VAL A 113 31.74 -32.40 -1.04
C VAL A 113 30.40 -32.08 -0.41
N ASN A 114 29.60 -31.27 -1.09
CA ASN A 114 28.21 -30.96 -0.77
C ASN A 114 27.32 -31.70 -1.79
N LYS A 115 26.24 -32.33 -1.33
CA LYS A 115 25.35 -33.13 -2.20
C LYS A 115 23.91 -32.73 -1.95
N ALA A 116 23.12 -32.66 -3.01
CA ALA A 116 21.70 -32.30 -2.94
C ALA A 116 21.48 -31.04 -2.08
N LEU A 117 22.28 -30.00 -2.37
CA LEU A 117 22.13 -28.71 -1.71
C LEU A 117 20.86 -28.05 -2.25
N THR A 118 19.95 -27.67 -1.36
CA THR A 118 18.68 -27.05 -1.72
C THR A 118 18.73 -25.56 -1.42
N LEU A 119 18.12 -24.76 -2.28
CA LEU A 119 17.91 -23.33 -2.09
C LEU A 119 16.55 -22.93 -2.65
N THR A 120 15.94 -21.90 -2.09
CA THR A 120 14.66 -21.38 -2.56
C THR A 120 14.89 -20.15 -3.44
N ILE A 121 14.17 -20.07 -4.55
CA ILE A 121 14.08 -18.88 -5.42
C ILE A 121 12.63 -18.42 -5.50
N ASP A 122 12.40 -17.19 -5.95
CA ASP A 122 11.07 -16.76 -6.39
C ASP A 122 10.77 -17.37 -7.78
N PRO A 123 9.76 -18.26 -7.91
CA PRO A 123 9.42 -18.87 -9.18
C PRO A 123 8.94 -17.88 -10.25
N MET A 124 8.39 -16.73 -9.85
CA MET A 124 7.87 -15.69 -10.76
C MET A 124 8.97 -14.83 -11.40
N GLN A 125 10.19 -14.90 -10.86
CA GLN A 125 11.36 -14.19 -11.38
C GLN A 125 12.35 -15.12 -12.11
N ALA A 126 12.05 -16.43 -12.15
CA ALA A 126 12.90 -17.42 -12.80
C ALA A 126 12.83 -17.33 -14.33
N SER A 127 13.96 -17.57 -14.98
CA SER A 127 14.04 -17.78 -16.43
C SER A 127 14.08 -19.27 -16.77
N GLN A 128 13.73 -19.63 -18.01
CA GLN A 128 13.78 -21.03 -18.47
C GLN A 128 15.18 -21.64 -18.37
N THR A 129 16.21 -20.84 -18.65
CA THR A 129 17.60 -21.24 -18.47
C THR A 129 18.17 -20.47 -17.30
N MET A 130 18.87 -21.17 -16.41
CA MET A 130 19.46 -20.65 -15.18
C MET A 130 20.93 -21.06 -15.11
N THR A 131 21.75 -20.30 -14.40
CA THR A 131 23.16 -20.65 -14.16
C THR A 131 23.46 -20.65 -12.67
N ALA A 132 23.99 -21.76 -12.16
CA ALA A 132 24.52 -21.84 -10.80
C ALA A 132 26.02 -21.59 -10.83
N ILE A 133 26.52 -20.67 -10.00
CA ILE A 133 27.93 -20.30 -9.89
C ILE A 133 28.38 -20.51 -8.45
N LEU A 134 29.56 -21.12 -8.27
CA LEU A 134 30.21 -21.22 -6.97
C LEU A 134 30.98 -19.92 -6.68
N HIS A 135 30.67 -19.27 -5.58
CA HIS A 135 31.36 -18.09 -5.06
C HIS A 135 32.23 -18.49 -3.87
N VAL A 136 33.23 -17.67 -3.58
CA VAL A 136 34.02 -17.77 -2.34
C VAL A 136 33.30 -17.05 -1.21
N ASP A 137 33.52 -17.50 0.03
CA ASP A 137 33.18 -16.77 1.26
C ASP A 137 34.49 -16.13 1.74
N GLU A 138 34.69 -14.86 1.38
CA GLU A 138 35.81 -14.05 1.81
C GLU A 138 35.24 -12.83 2.54
N GLY A 139 35.88 -12.32 3.60
CA GLY A 139 35.29 -11.22 4.39
C GLY A 139 34.66 -11.71 5.69
N GLU A 140 33.39 -11.38 5.92
CA GLU A 140 32.66 -11.83 7.12
C GLU A 140 32.15 -13.25 6.93
N SER A 141 32.84 -14.22 7.56
CA SER A 141 32.50 -15.64 7.41
C SER A 141 31.02 -15.94 7.65
N GLY A 142 30.38 -16.52 6.65
CA GLY A 142 28.97 -16.90 6.67
C GLY A 142 27.98 -15.77 6.37
N ALA A 143 28.45 -14.58 6.00
CA ALA A 143 27.65 -13.57 5.32
C ALA A 143 27.83 -13.72 3.79
N PHE A 144 26.83 -13.26 3.02
CA PHE A 144 26.96 -13.20 1.56
C PHE A 144 27.16 -11.74 1.14
N GLU A 145 28.35 -11.40 0.65
CA GLU A 145 28.76 -10.02 0.33
C GLU A 145 29.06 -9.81 -1.16
N TYR A 146 28.04 -9.94 -2.03
CA TYR A 146 28.14 -9.67 -3.48
C TYR A 146 26.94 -8.83 -3.94
N PRO A 147 27.07 -7.90 -4.92
CA PRO A 147 28.21 -7.63 -5.79
C PRO A 147 29.27 -6.65 -5.23
N ASP A 148 28.94 -5.91 -4.18
CA ASP A 148 29.78 -4.80 -3.69
C ASP A 148 30.86 -5.23 -2.69
N GLY A 149 30.97 -6.53 -2.42
CA GLY A 149 31.87 -7.09 -1.43
C GLY A 149 32.79 -8.20 -1.95
N PRO A 150 33.50 -8.86 -1.02
CA PRO A 150 34.53 -9.85 -1.32
C PRO A 150 34.04 -11.22 -1.87
N ASP A 151 32.75 -11.55 -1.82
CA ASP A 151 32.22 -12.87 -2.22
C ASP A 151 32.06 -13.03 -3.74
N ILE A 152 33.19 -12.92 -4.43
CA ILE A 152 33.24 -12.99 -5.89
C ILE A 152 33.13 -14.43 -6.42
N PRO A 153 32.69 -14.63 -7.68
CA PRO A 153 32.69 -15.94 -8.31
C PRO A 153 34.06 -16.65 -8.26
N LEU A 154 34.07 -17.92 -7.82
CA LEU A 154 35.27 -18.74 -7.76
C LEU A 154 35.79 -19.01 -9.18
N GLN A 155 37.04 -18.61 -9.41
CA GLN A 155 37.76 -18.91 -10.64
C GLN A 155 38.73 -20.08 -10.43
N TRP A 156 38.70 -21.04 -11.35
CA TRP A 156 39.66 -22.14 -11.40
C TRP A 156 40.17 -22.33 -12.83
N GLU A 157 41.49 -22.44 -12.99
CA GLU A 157 42.15 -22.58 -14.29
C GLU A 157 41.72 -21.54 -15.36
N GLY A 158 41.30 -20.35 -14.92
CA GLY A 158 40.89 -19.24 -15.79
C GLY A 158 39.42 -19.28 -16.23
N GLY A 159 38.59 -20.17 -15.65
CA GLY A 159 37.15 -20.21 -15.87
C GLY A 159 36.35 -20.11 -14.57
N LEU A 160 35.08 -19.71 -14.69
CA LEU A 160 34.12 -19.77 -13.58
C LEU A 160 33.75 -21.22 -13.28
N ILE A 161 33.56 -21.53 -12.00
CA ILE A 161 32.94 -22.78 -11.59
C ILE A 161 31.43 -22.58 -11.66
N ALA A 162 30.87 -22.93 -12.82
CA ALA A 162 29.46 -22.74 -13.12
C ALA A 162 28.87 -23.96 -13.84
N ASP A 163 27.56 -24.14 -13.70
CA ASP A 163 26.77 -25.09 -14.50
C ASP A 163 25.43 -24.45 -14.89
N THR A 164 24.98 -24.71 -16.11
CA THR A 164 23.75 -24.14 -16.68
C THR A 164 22.71 -25.25 -16.82
N PHE A 165 21.48 -24.96 -16.41
CA PHE A 165 20.39 -25.93 -16.39
C PHE A 165 19.07 -25.28 -16.82
N ASN A 166 18.11 -26.10 -17.23
CA ASN A 166 16.77 -25.66 -17.62
C ASN A 166 15.73 -26.02 -16.57
N LEU A 167 14.73 -25.16 -16.44
CA LEU A 167 13.56 -25.38 -15.61
C LEU A 167 12.35 -25.84 -16.44
N ASP A 168 11.63 -26.84 -15.93
CA ASP A 168 10.29 -27.18 -16.38
C ASP A 168 9.27 -26.50 -15.47
N PHE A 169 8.73 -25.35 -15.91
CA PHE A 169 7.80 -24.56 -15.11
C PHE A 169 6.49 -25.30 -14.89
N GLN A 170 6.23 -25.64 -13.64
CA GLN A 170 4.99 -26.23 -13.14
C GLN A 170 4.36 -25.32 -12.08
N VAL A 171 4.46 -24.01 -12.32
CA VAL A 171 3.97 -22.96 -11.43
C VAL A 171 2.53 -22.56 -11.76
N THR A 172 1.80 -22.15 -10.74
CA THR A 172 0.49 -21.56 -10.85
C THR A 172 0.63 -20.10 -11.30
N LEU A 173 0.25 -19.78 -12.53
CA LEU A 173 0.27 -18.39 -12.98
C LEU A 173 -0.89 -17.61 -12.37
N PRO A 174 -0.63 -16.42 -11.79
CA PRO A 174 -1.68 -15.61 -11.24
C PRO A 174 -2.56 -15.06 -12.37
N ASN A 175 -3.87 -15.01 -12.14
CA ASN A 175 -4.83 -14.50 -13.12
C ASN A 175 -6.07 -13.95 -12.41
N ILE A 176 -6.47 -12.74 -12.75
CA ILE A 176 -7.70 -12.11 -12.27
C ILE A 176 -8.71 -12.11 -13.41
N THR A 177 -9.97 -12.36 -13.10
CA THR A 177 -11.06 -12.27 -14.07
C THR A 177 -12.21 -11.51 -13.46
N VAL A 178 -12.51 -10.37 -14.07
CA VAL A 178 -13.57 -9.46 -13.66
C VAL A 178 -14.14 -8.81 -14.92
N SER A 179 -15.47 -8.68 -14.96
CA SER A 179 -16.17 -8.02 -16.04
C SER A 179 -16.60 -6.60 -15.63
N ALA A 180 -16.90 -5.77 -16.62
CA ALA A 180 -17.56 -4.51 -16.39
C ALA A 180 -18.90 -4.72 -15.66
N GLN A 181 -19.22 -3.85 -14.71
CA GLN A 181 -20.39 -4.02 -13.85
C GLN A 181 -20.97 -2.71 -13.32
N GLU A 182 -22.25 -2.74 -12.97
CA GLU A 182 -22.94 -1.69 -12.24
C GLU A 182 -22.76 -1.95 -10.74
N ILE A 183 -22.26 -0.96 -10.01
CA ILE A 183 -22.10 -0.99 -8.57
C ILE A 183 -23.30 -0.26 -7.97
N GLY A 184 -24.05 -0.94 -7.11
CA GLY A 184 -25.20 -0.35 -6.43
C GLY A 184 -24.82 0.53 -5.24
N GLU A 185 -25.83 1.07 -4.56
CA GLU A 185 -25.63 1.83 -3.31
C GLU A 185 -25.04 0.97 -2.17
N ASP A 186 -25.08 -0.35 -2.30
CA ASP A 186 -24.43 -1.32 -1.41
C ASP A 186 -22.93 -1.43 -1.62
N GLY A 187 -22.39 -0.85 -2.70
CA GLY A 187 -20.96 -0.77 -2.96
C GLY A 187 -20.29 -2.11 -3.17
N LEU A 188 -20.99 -3.11 -3.73
CA LEU A 188 -20.43 -4.45 -3.90
C LEU A 188 -19.84 -4.65 -5.29
N VAL A 189 -18.54 -4.94 -5.35
CA VAL A 189 -17.84 -5.43 -6.54
C VAL A 189 -17.85 -6.96 -6.54
N THR A 190 -18.18 -7.57 -7.67
CA THR A 190 -18.07 -9.01 -7.88
C THR A 190 -16.86 -9.34 -8.76
N ILE A 191 -16.00 -10.23 -8.28
CA ILE A 191 -14.86 -10.79 -9.02
C ILE A 191 -15.17 -12.23 -9.38
N GLU A 192 -15.10 -12.55 -10.68
CA GLU A 192 -15.49 -13.86 -11.19
C GLU A 192 -14.53 -14.94 -10.66
N SER A 193 -13.23 -14.69 -10.80
CA SER A 193 -12.22 -15.55 -10.21
C SER A 193 -10.85 -14.89 -10.08
N VAL A 194 -10.08 -15.38 -9.11
CA VAL A 194 -8.64 -15.12 -9.01
C VAL A 194 -7.92 -16.45 -8.82
N THR A 195 -6.97 -16.75 -9.71
CA THR A 195 -5.98 -17.81 -9.51
C THR A 195 -4.80 -17.20 -8.76
N ALA A 196 -4.50 -17.71 -7.58
CA ALA A 196 -3.50 -17.20 -6.67
C ALA A 196 -2.37 -18.23 -6.48
N PRO A 197 -1.11 -17.93 -6.80
CA PRO A 197 0.02 -18.83 -6.54
C PRO A 197 0.33 -18.96 -5.04
N GLN A 198 -0.09 -18.00 -4.24
CA GLN A 198 0.12 -17.95 -2.79
C GLN A 198 -1.06 -17.24 -2.11
N PRO A 199 -1.21 -17.32 -0.77
CA PRO A 199 -2.12 -16.47 -0.03
C PRO A 199 -1.80 -14.98 -0.23
N GLY A 200 -2.81 -14.12 -0.13
CA GLY A 200 -2.62 -12.69 -0.32
C GLY A 200 -3.92 -11.91 -0.19
N TRP A 201 -3.98 -10.75 -0.82
CA TRP A 201 -5.13 -9.87 -0.84
C TRP A 201 -5.49 -9.49 -2.27
N LEU A 202 -6.79 -9.45 -2.57
CA LEU A 202 -7.27 -8.73 -3.73
C LEU A 202 -7.75 -7.35 -3.29
N VAL A 203 -7.14 -6.31 -3.83
CA VAL A 203 -7.44 -4.92 -3.50
C VAL A 203 -8.14 -4.27 -4.70
N ILE A 204 -9.21 -3.53 -4.45
CA ILE A 204 -9.87 -2.68 -5.43
C ILE A 204 -9.41 -1.25 -5.23
N GLN A 205 -8.86 -0.65 -6.28
CA GLN A 205 -8.40 0.74 -6.28
C GLN A 205 -9.10 1.54 -7.38
N ALA A 206 -9.23 2.84 -7.12
CA ALA A 206 -9.60 3.81 -8.13
C ALA A 206 -8.50 3.95 -9.19
N ASP A 207 -8.87 4.46 -10.35
CA ASP A 207 -7.95 4.93 -11.37
C ASP A 207 -7.51 6.36 -11.03
N ASP A 208 -6.20 6.58 -11.03
CA ASP A 208 -5.61 7.91 -10.96
C ASP A 208 -4.82 8.16 -12.25
N HIS A 209 -5.50 8.66 -13.27
CA HIS A 209 -4.89 9.01 -14.56
C HIS A 209 -4.14 7.84 -15.25
N GLY A 210 -4.66 6.61 -15.12
CA GLY A 210 -4.01 5.40 -15.63
C GLY A 210 -3.05 4.71 -14.65
N GLU A 211 -2.87 5.26 -13.45
CA GLU A 211 -2.11 4.67 -12.36
C GLU A 211 -3.03 4.16 -11.24
N LEU A 212 -2.46 3.40 -10.30
CA LEU A 212 -3.19 2.90 -9.13
C LEU A 212 -3.48 4.07 -8.17
N GLY A 213 -4.75 4.41 -8.03
CA GLY A 213 -5.23 5.47 -7.15
C GLY A 213 -5.66 5.00 -5.76
N ALA A 214 -6.65 5.70 -5.21
CA ALA A 214 -7.16 5.47 -3.86
C ALA A 214 -7.60 4.02 -3.61
N TYR A 215 -7.31 3.52 -2.41
CA TYR A 215 -7.84 2.25 -1.91
C TYR A 215 -9.35 2.35 -1.69
N LEU A 216 -10.12 1.44 -2.28
CA LEU A 216 -11.59 1.41 -2.14
C LEU A 216 -12.08 0.24 -1.29
N GLY A 217 -11.43 -0.93 -1.37
CA GLY A 217 -11.82 -2.12 -0.62
C GLY A 217 -10.92 -3.32 -0.90
N SER A 218 -11.07 -4.41 -0.13
CA SER A 218 -10.26 -5.61 -0.31
C SER A 218 -10.95 -6.90 0.15
N ALA A 219 -10.43 -8.03 -0.29
CA ALA A 219 -10.77 -9.36 0.22
C ALA A 219 -9.53 -10.27 0.29
N PRO A 220 -9.44 -11.18 1.28
CA PRO A 220 -8.33 -12.12 1.36
C PRO A 220 -8.43 -13.17 0.26
N LEU A 221 -7.28 -13.56 -0.28
CA LEU A 221 -7.11 -14.65 -1.25
C LEU A 221 -6.49 -15.86 -0.56
N GLN A 222 -7.02 -17.04 -0.85
CA GLN A 222 -6.36 -18.30 -0.55
C GLN A 222 -5.53 -18.75 -1.75
N GLU A 223 -4.48 -19.53 -1.52
CA GLU A 223 -3.74 -20.19 -2.58
C GLU A 223 -4.69 -21.03 -3.47
N GLY A 224 -4.43 -21.04 -4.77
CA GLY A 224 -5.23 -21.68 -5.79
C GLY A 224 -6.38 -20.80 -6.29
N LEU A 225 -7.51 -21.44 -6.61
CA LEU A 225 -8.61 -20.78 -7.31
C LEU A 225 -9.68 -20.23 -6.37
N ASN A 226 -9.79 -18.92 -6.31
CA ASN A 226 -10.84 -18.15 -5.64
C ASN A 226 -11.94 -17.80 -6.66
N ARG A 227 -13.22 -17.96 -6.31
CA ARG A 227 -14.35 -17.71 -7.22
C ARG A 227 -15.45 -16.91 -6.55
N ASN A 228 -16.14 -16.08 -7.33
CA ASN A 228 -17.29 -15.28 -6.89
C ASN A 228 -16.99 -14.48 -5.62
N LEU A 229 -15.85 -13.78 -5.61
CA LEU A 229 -15.51 -12.91 -4.50
C LEU A 229 -16.43 -11.69 -4.56
N THR A 230 -16.97 -11.28 -3.41
CA THR A 230 -17.76 -10.07 -3.28
C THR A 230 -17.02 -9.13 -2.34
N ILE A 231 -16.67 -7.95 -2.84
CA ILE A 231 -15.81 -6.99 -2.15
C ILE A 231 -16.62 -5.71 -1.91
N PRO A 232 -16.88 -5.34 -0.64
CA PRO A 232 -17.45 -4.04 -0.34
C PRO A 232 -16.40 -2.95 -0.57
N ILE A 233 -16.79 -1.90 -1.29
CA ILE A 233 -15.95 -0.76 -1.62
C ILE A 233 -16.57 0.57 -1.17
N ALA A 234 -15.74 1.57 -0.92
CA ALA A 234 -16.14 2.96 -0.76
C ALA A 234 -16.57 3.55 -2.12
N TRP A 235 -17.73 3.14 -2.64
CA TRP A 235 -18.12 3.41 -4.03
C TRP A 235 -18.20 4.89 -4.42
N ARG A 236 -18.45 5.80 -3.47
CA ARG A 236 -18.48 7.26 -3.73
C ARG A 236 -17.12 7.84 -4.15
N GLU A 237 -16.05 7.15 -3.77
CA GLU A 237 -14.67 7.45 -4.16
C GLU A 237 -14.25 6.69 -5.43
N GLY A 238 -15.11 5.82 -5.95
CA GLY A 238 -14.85 5.03 -7.14
C GLY A 238 -14.76 5.85 -8.42
N THR A 239 -14.02 5.33 -9.39
CA THR A 239 -13.83 5.93 -10.72
C THR A 239 -14.39 5.02 -11.81
N PRO A 240 -14.74 5.54 -13.00
CA PRO A 240 -15.31 4.73 -14.08
C PRO A 240 -14.44 3.54 -14.50
N THR A 241 -13.13 3.63 -14.32
CA THR A 241 -12.19 2.51 -14.38
C THR A 241 -11.75 2.19 -12.97
N LEU A 242 -11.81 0.92 -12.57
CA LEU A 242 -11.25 0.41 -11.32
C LEU A 242 -10.16 -0.62 -11.64
N TYR A 243 -9.21 -0.79 -10.71
CA TYR A 243 -8.20 -1.84 -10.77
C TYR A 243 -8.45 -2.87 -9.67
N ALA A 244 -8.45 -4.15 -10.04
CA ALA A 244 -8.32 -5.25 -9.11
C ALA A 244 -6.84 -5.68 -9.10
N VAL A 245 -6.17 -5.54 -7.96
CA VAL A 245 -4.72 -5.75 -7.82
C VAL A 245 -4.47 -6.85 -6.81
N PHE A 246 -3.61 -7.81 -7.15
CA PHE A 246 -3.14 -8.83 -6.22
C PHE A 246 -2.02 -8.24 -5.35
N TYR A 247 -2.19 -8.26 -4.03
CA TYR A 247 -1.17 -7.91 -3.05
C TYR A 247 -0.67 -9.16 -2.29
N GLU A 248 0.63 -9.21 -2.04
CA GLU A 248 1.28 -10.19 -1.17
C GLU A 248 0.94 -9.93 0.31
N ASP A 249 0.89 -10.97 1.15
CA ASP A 249 0.64 -10.87 2.62
C ASP A 249 2.00 -10.97 3.34
N ASN A 250 2.85 -9.96 3.15
CA ASN A 250 4.22 -9.93 3.67
C ASN A 250 4.30 -9.35 5.10
N GLY A 251 3.24 -8.66 5.54
CA GLY A 251 3.14 -8.10 6.87
C GLY A 251 2.58 -9.07 7.91
N ARG A 252 1.62 -8.59 8.70
CA ARG A 252 0.99 -9.42 9.74
C ARG A 252 0.06 -10.41 9.07
N PRO A 253 0.20 -11.73 9.33
CA PRO A 253 -0.61 -12.72 8.64
C PRO A 253 -2.11 -12.42 8.72
N GLN A 254 -2.77 -12.44 7.56
CA GLN A 254 -4.20 -12.14 7.41
C GLN A 254 -4.59 -10.72 7.84
N ARG A 255 -3.70 -9.74 7.66
CA ARG A 255 -4.03 -8.32 7.81
C ARG A 255 -3.42 -7.53 6.67
N LEU A 256 -4.28 -6.87 5.89
CA LEU A 256 -3.83 -5.94 4.86
C LEU A 256 -3.09 -4.76 5.49
N ASP A 257 -1.82 -4.61 5.14
CA ASP A 257 -0.87 -3.61 5.66
C ASP A 257 -0.43 -2.64 4.54
N ILE A 258 -1.39 -1.81 4.06
CA ILE A 258 -1.15 -0.75 3.07
C ILE A 258 -1.41 0.67 3.63
N PRO A 259 -0.57 1.67 3.28
CA PRO A 259 0.76 1.50 2.67
C PRO A 259 1.71 0.79 3.65
N GLY A 260 2.65 -0.01 3.14
CA GLY A 260 3.58 -0.73 4.00
C GLY A 260 4.14 -2.02 3.41
N GLU A 261 4.10 -3.08 4.21
CA GLU A 261 4.76 -4.36 3.95
C GLU A 261 4.07 -5.15 2.82
N ASP A 262 2.76 -4.99 2.68
CA ASP A 262 2.01 -5.64 1.60
C ASP A 262 2.18 -4.87 0.29
N VAL A 263 2.83 -5.51 -0.67
CA VAL A 263 3.15 -4.95 -1.98
C VAL A 263 2.37 -5.67 -3.08
N PRO A 264 2.12 -5.04 -4.24
CA PRO A 264 1.53 -5.74 -5.38
C PRO A 264 2.40 -6.94 -5.78
N LEU A 265 1.77 -8.11 -5.92
CA LEU A 265 2.42 -9.29 -6.49
C LEU A 265 2.87 -8.95 -7.91
N THR A 266 4.12 -9.25 -8.25
CA THR A 266 4.65 -8.98 -9.59
C THR A 266 4.86 -10.26 -10.40
N SER A 267 4.62 -10.17 -11.70
CA SER A 267 4.99 -11.18 -12.69
C SER A 267 5.79 -10.51 -13.80
N ASN A 268 7.02 -10.97 -14.04
CA ASN A 268 7.98 -10.31 -14.95
C ASN A 268 8.20 -8.81 -14.63
N GLY A 269 8.26 -8.49 -13.34
CA GLY A 269 8.44 -7.11 -12.85
C GLY A 269 7.25 -6.17 -13.09
N GLN A 270 6.07 -6.69 -13.45
CA GLN A 270 4.84 -5.91 -13.56
C GLN A 270 3.81 -6.38 -12.53
N PRO A 271 3.04 -5.47 -11.91
CA PRO A 271 2.02 -5.84 -10.95
C PRO A 271 0.95 -6.71 -11.62
N VAL A 272 0.50 -7.74 -10.92
CA VAL A 272 -0.64 -8.55 -11.34
C VAL A 272 -1.92 -7.79 -11.01
N LEU A 273 -2.53 -7.20 -12.04
CA LEU A 273 -3.77 -6.46 -11.94
C LEU A 273 -4.67 -6.70 -13.15
N GLU A 274 -5.95 -6.39 -12.99
CA GLU A 274 -6.93 -6.33 -14.07
C GLU A 274 -7.76 -5.04 -13.93
N ALA A 275 -7.88 -4.28 -15.03
CA ALA A 275 -8.71 -3.09 -15.08
C ALA A 275 -10.13 -3.46 -15.54
N PHE A 276 -11.16 -2.85 -14.95
CA PHE A 276 -12.54 -3.06 -15.38
C PHE A 276 -13.36 -1.79 -15.27
N SER A 277 -14.36 -1.67 -16.13
CA SER A 277 -15.29 -0.53 -16.10
C SER A 277 -16.35 -0.70 -15.01
N ALA A 278 -16.58 0.35 -14.24
CA ALA A 278 -17.63 0.42 -13.24
C ALA A 278 -18.56 1.60 -13.53
N THR A 279 -19.86 1.39 -13.28
CA THR A 279 -20.85 2.47 -13.22
C THR A 279 -21.41 2.54 -11.81
N PHE A 280 -21.79 3.73 -11.36
CA PHE A 280 -22.19 4.00 -9.98
C PHE A 280 -23.55 4.68 -9.93
N PRO A 281 -24.22 4.68 -8.77
CA PRO A 281 -25.44 5.46 -8.57
C PRO A 281 -25.17 6.96 -8.76
N PRO A 282 -26.16 7.75 -9.21
CA PRO A 282 -26.02 9.20 -9.26
C PRO A 282 -25.75 9.77 -7.87
N ASP A 283 -24.79 10.67 -7.76
CA ASP A 283 -24.35 11.25 -6.49
C ASP A 283 -23.80 12.66 -6.72
N ILE A 284 -23.93 13.53 -5.72
CA ILE A 284 -23.35 14.88 -5.72
C ILE A 284 -22.59 15.03 -4.41
N TYR A 285 -21.28 15.29 -4.49
CA TYR A 285 -20.45 15.64 -3.36
C TYR A 285 -19.99 17.09 -3.49
N VAL A 286 -20.44 17.93 -2.57
CA VAL A 286 -20.14 19.36 -2.50
C VAL A 286 -19.77 19.71 -1.06
N LEU A 287 -18.78 20.60 -0.89
CA LEU A 287 -18.40 21.14 0.39
C LEU A 287 -19.22 22.40 0.71
N ASP A 288 -19.48 22.65 2.00
CA ASP A 288 -19.93 23.96 2.44
C ASP A 288 -18.83 24.99 2.13
N GLN A 289 -19.20 26.05 1.42
CA GLN A 289 -18.24 27.00 0.85
C GLN A 289 -18.93 28.33 0.55
N PRO A 290 -18.23 29.47 0.61
CA PRO A 290 -18.78 30.73 0.14
C PRO A 290 -18.95 30.74 -1.38
N ILE A 291 -19.88 31.56 -1.87
CA ILE A 291 -19.97 31.90 -3.29
C ILE A 291 -18.95 32.98 -3.59
N VAL A 292 -18.07 32.73 -4.56
CA VAL A 292 -16.98 33.62 -4.95
C VAL A 292 -17.16 34.04 -6.39
N ASP A 293 -17.26 35.35 -6.63
CA ASP A 293 -17.49 35.93 -7.96
C ASP A 293 -18.66 35.25 -8.72
N GLY A 294 -19.75 34.99 -8.00
CA GLY A 294 -20.95 34.34 -8.54
C GLY A 294 -20.79 32.86 -8.86
N THR A 295 -19.77 32.21 -8.30
CA THR A 295 -19.47 30.79 -8.56
C THR A 295 -19.23 29.98 -7.30
N PHE A 296 -19.50 28.67 -7.39
CA PHE A 296 -19.08 27.66 -6.42
C PHE A 296 -18.61 26.41 -7.15
N GLU A 297 -17.98 25.49 -6.43
CA GLU A 297 -17.44 24.26 -7.00
C GLU A 297 -18.05 23.01 -6.34
N VAL A 298 -18.39 22.01 -7.15
CA VAL A 298 -18.82 20.70 -6.68
C VAL A 298 -17.68 19.71 -6.91
N GLU A 299 -17.22 19.08 -5.83
CA GLU A 299 -16.05 18.20 -5.86
C GLU A 299 -16.24 17.07 -6.86
N ARG A 300 -17.39 16.38 -6.77
CA ARG A 300 -17.69 15.20 -7.58
C ARG A 300 -19.19 15.13 -7.89
N VAL A 301 -19.51 14.78 -9.13
CA VAL A 301 -20.87 14.49 -9.59
C VAL A 301 -20.84 13.22 -10.43
N ILE A 302 -21.68 12.25 -10.07
CA ILE A 302 -21.91 11.05 -10.87
C ILE A 302 -23.27 11.22 -11.56
N SER A 303 -23.27 11.22 -12.90
CA SER A 303 -24.49 11.31 -13.72
C SER A 303 -24.70 10.01 -14.51
N ASN A 304 -25.94 9.51 -14.56
CA ASN A 304 -26.31 8.35 -15.37
C ASN A 304 -26.77 8.80 -16.75
N GLY A 305 -25.82 9.05 -17.64
CA GLY A 305 -26.00 9.70 -18.93
C GLY A 305 -25.55 11.16 -18.90
N PRO A 306 -25.47 11.82 -20.08
CA PRO A 306 -25.36 13.27 -20.16
C PRO A 306 -26.47 13.92 -19.33
N GLY A 307 -26.15 15.03 -18.68
CA GLY A 307 -27.08 15.67 -17.75
C GLY A 307 -26.72 17.09 -17.44
N TRP A 308 -27.43 17.65 -16.46
CA TRP A 308 -27.17 18.97 -15.90
C TRP A 308 -27.10 18.88 -14.38
N LEU A 309 -26.12 19.57 -13.80
CA LEU A 309 -26.16 19.94 -12.39
C LEU A 309 -26.90 21.26 -12.28
N VAL A 310 -27.97 21.31 -11.49
CA VAL A 310 -28.84 22.48 -11.36
C VAL A 310 -28.89 22.96 -9.92
N ALA A 311 -28.64 24.25 -9.73
CA ALA A 311 -28.68 24.94 -8.45
C ALA A 311 -29.98 25.72 -8.28
N TYR A 312 -30.61 25.55 -7.12
CA TYR A 312 -31.85 26.20 -6.72
C TYR A 312 -31.63 27.01 -5.44
N PHE A 313 -32.26 28.17 -5.35
CA PHE A 313 -32.31 28.89 -4.06
C PHE A 313 -33.19 28.14 -3.05
N ASP A 314 -32.94 28.36 -1.77
CA ASP A 314 -33.73 27.80 -0.67
C ASP A 314 -35.05 28.58 -0.48
N ASP A 315 -36.17 27.89 -0.73
CA ASP A 315 -37.53 28.38 -0.48
C ASP A 315 -38.12 27.65 0.73
N GLU A 316 -37.88 28.19 1.92
CA GLU A 316 -38.37 27.65 3.20
C GLU A 316 -37.94 26.20 3.46
N GLY A 317 -36.69 25.85 3.12
CA GLY A 317 -36.13 24.50 3.29
C GLY A 317 -36.31 23.57 2.10
N GLU A 318 -36.96 24.02 1.03
CA GLU A 318 -37.18 23.27 -0.20
C GLU A 318 -36.52 23.95 -1.40
N ALA A 319 -36.32 23.21 -2.49
CA ALA A 319 -35.78 23.76 -3.74
C ALA A 319 -36.78 24.74 -4.38
N GLY A 320 -36.39 26.01 -4.50
CA GLY A 320 -37.18 27.10 -5.07
C GLY A 320 -37.00 27.27 -6.59
N LEU A 321 -36.65 28.49 -7.02
CA LEU A 321 -36.31 28.80 -8.41
C LEU A 321 -34.86 28.46 -8.70
N ILE A 322 -34.59 28.15 -9.97
CA ILE A 322 -33.26 27.87 -10.49
C ILE A 322 -32.45 29.16 -10.50
N ILE A 323 -31.23 29.07 -9.99
CA ILE A 323 -30.27 30.19 -9.93
C ILE A 323 -29.01 29.91 -10.74
N GLY A 324 -28.75 28.67 -11.14
CA GLY A 324 -27.62 28.30 -11.99
C GLY A 324 -27.73 26.87 -12.50
N SER A 325 -27.02 26.57 -13.58
CA SER A 325 -26.95 25.22 -14.17
C SER A 325 -25.68 25.05 -14.99
N ILE A 326 -25.16 23.83 -15.06
CA ILE A 326 -24.00 23.48 -15.90
C ILE A 326 -24.19 22.08 -16.51
N PRO A 327 -23.79 21.85 -17.78
CA PRO A 327 -23.89 20.53 -18.39
C PRO A 327 -22.83 19.59 -17.82
N LEU A 328 -23.17 18.31 -17.77
CA LEU A 328 -22.38 17.20 -17.26
C LEU A 328 -22.20 16.15 -18.35
N LYS A 329 -21.05 15.48 -18.34
CA LYS A 329 -20.84 14.25 -19.11
C LYS A 329 -21.50 13.08 -18.40
N ASP A 330 -21.73 12.01 -19.14
CA ASP A 330 -22.04 10.69 -18.58
C ASP A 330 -20.92 10.21 -17.65
N GLY A 331 -21.29 9.62 -16.52
CA GLY A 331 -20.39 9.11 -15.49
C GLY A 331 -19.86 10.19 -14.54
N LEU A 332 -18.59 10.08 -14.18
CA LEU A 332 -17.91 10.92 -13.19
C LEU A 332 -17.52 12.29 -13.79
N ASN A 333 -17.90 13.35 -13.10
CA ASN A 333 -17.49 14.72 -13.35
C ASN A 333 -16.86 15.27 -12.06
N GLU A 334 -15.69 15.88 -12.14
CA GLU A 334 -14.96 16.37 -10.97
C GLU A 334 -14.66 17.85 -11.08
N GLN A 335 -14.54 18.51 -9.92
CA GLN A 335 -14.23 19.95 -9.80
C GLN A 335 -15.17 20.81 -10.67
N VAL A 336 -16.47 20.52 -10.59
CA VAL A 336 -17.51 21.14 -11.43
C VAL A 336 -17.78 22.55 -10.92
N LYS A 337 -17.32 23.55 -11.65
CA LYS A 337 -17.55 24.96 -11.32
C LYS A 337 -18.90 25.45 -11.84
N VAL A 338 -19.80 25.84 -10.95
CA VAL A 338 -21.17 26.29 -11.28
C VAL A 338 -21.27 27.80 -11.14
N GLU A 339 -21.77 28.47 -12.18
CA GLU A 339 -22.15 29.89 -12.13
C GLU A 339 -23.59 30.06 -11.65
N VAL A 340 -23.83 31.04 -10.78
CA VAL A 340 -25.15 31.35 -10.22
C VAL A 340 -25.49 32.83 -10.30
N LEU A 341 -26.79 33.13 -10.31
CA LEU A 341 -27.31 34.47 -10.12
C LEU A 341 -27.09 34.93 -8.67
N GLU A 342 -26.04 35.72 -8.43
CA GLU A 342 -25.66 36.21 -7.10
C GLU A 342 -26.82 36.83 -6.30
N THR A 343 -27.71 37.56 -6.96
CA THR A 343 -28.84 38.24 -6.31
C THR A 343 -29.91 37.29 -5.79
N ALA A 344 -29.84 36.01 -6.15
CA ALA A 344 -30.75 34.95 -5.73
C ALA A 344 -30.06 33.89 -4.84
N VAL A 345 -28.78 34.09 -4.48
CA VAL A 345 -28.07 33.20 -3.55
C VAL A 345 -28.68 33.30 -2.14
N THR A 346 -28.94 32.14 -1.55
CA THR A 346 -29.43 31.96 -0.18
C THR A 346 -28.39 31.23 0.66
N PRO A 347 -28.43 31.32 2.01
CA PRO A 347 -27.50 30.61 2.89
C PRO A 347 -27.42 29.10 2.65
N ILE A 348 -28.50 28.50 2.17
CA ILE A 348 -28.53 27.11 1.69
C ILE A 348 -28.80 27.12 0.19
N ILE A 349 -28.08 26.32 -0.58
CA ILE A 349 -28.38 26.05 -1.99
C ILE A 349 -28.74 24.58 -2.14
N HIS A 350 -29.79 24.31 -2.93
CA HIS A 350 -30.23 22.97 -3.27
C HIS A 350 -29.69 22.57 -4.65
N LEU A 351 -29.10 21.38 -4.74
CA LEU A 351 -28.54 20.81 -5.96
C LEU A 351 -29.33 19.58 -6.39
N ARG A 352 -29.62 19.49 -7.68
CA ARG A 352 -30.24 18.32 -8.31
C ARG A 352 -29.61 18.00 -9.66
N LEU A 353 -29.66 16.73 -10.03
CA LEU A 353 -29.31 16.28 -11.37
C LEU A 353 -30.54 16.25 -12.25
N HIS A 354 -30.37 16.72 -13.48
CA HIS A 354 -31.36 16.64 -14.55
C HIS A 354 -30.77 15.84 -15.72
N GLU A 355 -31.61 15.06 -16.40
CA GLU A 355 -31.22 14.39 -17.62
C GLU A 355 -31.04 15.41 -18.76
N ASP A 356 -30.09 15.17 -19.65
CA ASP A 356 -29.92 15.93 -20.89
C ASP A 356 -30.21 14.99 -22.06
N THR A 357 -31.42 15.12 -22.62
CA THR A 357 -31.87 14.26 -23.73
C THR A 357 -31.53 14.85 -25.11
N GLU A 358 -31.10 16.11 -25.16
CA GLU A 358 -30.75 16.83 -26.39
C GLU A 358 -29.32 17.44 -26.31
N PRO A 359 -28.25 16.65 -26.03
CA PRO A 359 -26.95 17.22 -25.65
C PRO A 359 -26.39 18.27 -26.61
N GLY A 360 -26.01 19.41 -26.05
CA GLY A 360 -25.43 20.55 -26.75
C GLY A 360 -26.39 21.72 -27.00
N ASP A 361 -27.63 21.64 -26.51
CA ASP A 361 -28.53 22.77 -26.38
C ASP A 361 -28.42 23.45 -25.00
N ASP A 362 -29.31 24.42 -24.75
CA ASP A 362 -29.41 25.09 -23.46
C ASP A 362 -30.41 24.32 -22.57
N PHE A 363 -30.13 24.30 -21.27
CA PHE A 363 -31.00 23.69 -20.26
C PHE A 363 -32.48 24.14 -20.38
N ASP A 364 -33.39 23.17 -20.54
CA ASP A 364 -34.83 23.36 -20.81
C ASP A 364 -35.72 22.58 -19.81
N PHE A 365 -35.77 23.05 -18.57
CA PHE A 365 -36.74 22.62 -17.56
C PHE A 365 -37.91 23.62 -17.44
N PRO A 366 -39.18 23.16 -17.31
CA PRO A 366 -39.62 21.78 -17.01
C PRO A 366 -40.06 20.97 -18.24
N ARG A 367 -39.61 21.30 -19.45
CA ARG A 367 -40.13 20.67 -20.67
C ARG A 367 -39.36 19.40 -21.06
N VAL A 368 -38.04 19.49 -21.15
CA VAL A 368 -37.16 18.45 -21.69
C VAL A 368 -36.31 17.85 -20.58
N ASP A 369 -35.53 18.67 -19.88
CA ASP A 369 -34.52 18.21 -18.94
C ASP A 369 -35.13 17.92 -17.57
N GLN A 370 -35.78 16.77 -17.43
CA GLN A 370 -36.41 16.35 -16.18
C GLN A 370 -35.35 15.96 -15.13
N PRO A 371 -35.70 15.99 -13.83
CA PRO A 371 -34.82 15.46 -12.80
C PRO A 371 -34.50 13.97 -13.04
N ILE A 372 -33.24 13.58 -12.85
CA ILE A 372 -32.83 12.18 -12.98
C ILE A 372 -33.56 11.35 -11.93
N LEU A 373 -34.12 10.21 -12.37
CA LEU A 373 -34.66 9.19 -11.48
C LEU A 373 -33.66 8.04 -11.35
N TYR A 374 -33.42 7.60 -10.13
CA TYR A 374 -32.64 6.41 -9.83
C TYR A 374 -33.56 5.37 -9.19
N GLN A 375 -33.62 4.17 -9.79
CA GLN A 375 -34.53 3.10 -9.36
C GLN A 375 -36.00 3.57 -9.20
N ASP A 376 -36.49 4.30 -10.20
CA ASP A 376 -37.83 4.91 -10.26
C ASP A 376 -38.13 5.91 -9.13
N ARG A 377 -37.09 6.45 -8.47
CA ARG A 377 -37.23 7.44 -7.40
C ARG A 377 -36.35 8.65 -7.67
N LEU A 378 -36.84 9.81 -7.26
CA LEU A 378 -36.01 11.00 -7.23
C LEU A 378 -34.93 10.82 -6.14
N PRO A 379 -33.63 10.96 -6.47
CA PRO A 379 -32.58 11.02 -5.47
C PRO A 379 -32.85 12.13 -4.43
N GLN A 380 -32.29 11.99 -3.23
CA GLN A 380 -32.39 13.06 -2.24
C GLN A 380 -31.75 14.34 -2.78
N THR A 381 -32.37 15.49 -2.48
CA THR A 381 -31.77 16.79 -2.80
C THR A 381 -30.49 16.94 -1.97
N VAL A 382 -29.40 17.31 -2.63
CA VAL A 382 -28.14 17.63 -1.96
C VAL A 382 -28.11 19.13 -1.67
N THR A 383 -27.63 19.52 -0.50
CA THR A 383 -27.55 20.92 -0.10
C THR A 383 -26.18 21.26 0.44
N PHE A 384 -25.75 22.52 0.28
CA PHE A 384 -24.59 23.05 0.98
C PHE A 384 -24.87 24.45 1.54
N ASN A 385 -24.12 24.82 2.56
CA ASN A 385 -24.18 26.13 3.20
C ASN A 385 -23.20 27.11 2.52
N THR A 386 -23.69 28.28 2.13
CA THR A 386 -22.90 29.35 1.51
C THR A 386 -22.19 30.26 2.53
N GLU A 387 -22.48 30.08 3.81
CA GLU A 387 -21.89 30.82 4.94
C GLU A 387 -21.35 29.83 5.99
N PRO A 388 -20.38 28.95 5.65
CA PRO A 388 -19.83 27.99 6.61
C PRO A 388 -19.02 28.64 7.74
N GLY A 389 -18.53 29.86 7.52
CA GLY A 389 -17.39 30.42 8.23
C GLY A 389 -16.08 29.77 7.80
N ASN A 390 -14.98 30.27 8.36
CA ASN A 390 -13.64 29.75 8.08
C ASN A 390 -13.43 28.37 8.72
N TYR A 391 -12.89 27.42 7.97
CA TYR A 391 -12.48 26.09 8.48
C TYR A 391 -11.31 25.51 7.69
N LEU A 392 -10.63 24.53 8.29
CA LEU A 392 -9.55 23.79 7.66
C LEU A 392 -9.66 22.31 8.01
N VAL A 393 -9.20 21.46 7.10
CA VAL A 393 -9.08 20.01 7.29
C VAL A 393 -7.60 19.67 7.16
N VAL A 394 -7.07 19.01 8.19
CA VAL A 394 -5.70 18.48 8.21
C VAL A 394 -5.73 16.96 8.26
N ALA A 395 -4.66 16.35 7.78
CA ALA A 395 -4.38 14.94 7.96
C ALA A 395 -2.99 14.79 8.60
N ASP A 396 -2.83 13.74 9.39
CA ASP A 396 -1.52 13.31 9.86
C ASP A 396 -0.65 12.94 8.65
N GLN A 397 0.64 13.26 8.72
CA GLN A 397 1.57 13.12 7.61
C GLN A 397 2.83 12.38 8.05
N GLN A 398 3.27 11.43 7.23
CA GLN A 398 4.60 10.86 7.36
C GLN A 398 5.63 11.83 6.78
N ARG A 399 6.70 12.06 7.53
CA ARG A 399 7.82 12.89 7.15
C ARG A 399 8.73 12.09 6.23
N GLN A 400 8.74 12.44 4.95
CA GLN A 400 9.74 11.91 4.04
C GLN A 400 11.14 12.42 4.40
N PRO A 401 12.20 11.61 4.21
CA PRO A 401 13.58 12.08 4.29
C PRO A 401 13.76 13.32 3.42
N ASP A 402 14.38 14.37 3.98
CA ASP A 402 14.63 15.66 3.33
C ASP A 402 13.40 16.54 3.00
N SER A 403 12.18 16.18 3.45
CA SER A 403 11.02 17.06 3.28
C SER A 403 11.05 18.26 4.25
N SER A 404 10.93 19.46 3.69
CA SER A 404 10.68 20.74 4.39
C SER A 404 9.26 21.25 4.17
N SER A 405 8.36 20.44 3.64
CA SER A 405 7.02 20.88 3.24
C SER A 405 5.94 20.08 3.94
N ILE A 406 4.84 20.78 4.24
CA ILE A 406 3.60 20.22 4.79
C ILE A 406 2.48 20.53 3.81
N ILE A 407 1.61 19.56 3.54
CA ILE A 407 0.45 19.75 2.69
C ILE A 407 -0.79 19.82 3.59
N ILE A 408 -1.55 20.91 3.52
CA ILE A 408 -2.85 21.00 4.17
C ILE A 408 -3.94 20.70 3.13
N PRO A 409 -4.67 19.58 3.27
CA PRO A 409 -5.62 19.13 2.25
C PRO A 409 -6.68 20.17 1.87
N LEU A 410 -7.20 20.91 2.86
CA LEU A 410 -8.28 21.87 2.61
C LEU A 410 -8.24 23.04 3.59
N ALA A 411 -8.39 24.24 3.07
CA ALA A 411 -8.76 25.43 3.82
C ALA A 411 -9.87 26.18 3.08
N VAL A 412 -10.96 26.52 3.79
CA VAL A 412 -12.05 27.34 3.28
C VAL A 412 -12.08 28.64 4.07
N VAL A 413 -11.92 29.75 3.35
CA VAL A 413 -11.85 31.09 3.95
C VAL A 413 -12.78 32.07 3.25
N GLU A 414 -13.45 32.92 4.03
CA GLU A 414 -14.42 33.92 3.56
C GLU A 414 -13.77 35.31 3.36
N GLU A 415 -12.46 35.41 3.61
CA GLU A 415 -11.66 36.62 3.52
C GLU A 415 -10.20 36.27 3.17
N PRO A 416 -9.41 37.20 2.58
CA PRO A 416 -7.97 37.01 2.41
C PRO A 416 -7.31 36.57 3.72
N SER A 417 -6.58 35.47 3.68
CA SER A 417 -6.12 34.78 4.87
C SER A 417 -4.75 34.16 4.67
N TRP A 418 -4.11 33.80 5.77
CA TRP A 418 -2.89 32.99 5.82
C TRP A 418 -3.19 31.65 6.47
N LEU A 419 -2.61 30.59 5.91
CA LEU A 419 -2.41 29.33 6.60
C LEU A 419 -1.04 29.38 7.29
N VAL A 420 -0.99 29.11 8.59
CA VAL A 420 0.23 29.17 9.40
C VAL A 420 0.43 27.85 10.13
N ILE A 421 1.66 27.32 10.07
CA ILE A 421 2.06 26.12 10.80
C ILE A 421 2.89 26.51 12.01
N TYR A 422 2.50 25.99 13.17
CA TYR A 422 3.14 26.21 14.45
C TYR A 422 3.74 24.92 15.01
N THR A 423 4.81 25.04 15.82
CA THR A 423 5.16 24.00 16.78
C THR A 423 4.06 23.84 17.83
N ASP A 424 3.97 22.65 18.43
CA ASP A 424 3.12 22.43 19.60
C ASP A 424 3.85 22.80 20.89
N ASP A 425 3.20 23.64 21.71
CA ASP A 425 3.58 24.01 23.07
C ASP A 425 2.48 23.60 24.05
N ASP A 426 2.50 22.34 24.47
CA ASP A 426 1.52 21.73 25.37
C ASP A 426 0.06 21.89 24.86
N GLY A 427 -0.18 21.57 23.59
CA GLY A 427 -1.49 21.70 22.95
C GLY A 427 -1.86 23.12 22.53
N ARG A 428 -0.89 24.04 22.49
CA ARG A 428 -1.05 25.44 22.05
C ARG A 428 -0.07 25.78 20.95
N ALA A 429 -0.44 26.76 20.12
CA ALA A 429 0.44 27.27 19.07
C ALA A 429 1.71 27.91 19.69
N GLY A 430 2.87 27.36 19.33
CA GLY A 430 4.19 27.81 19.77
C GLY A 430 4.89 28.74 18.78
N GLU A 431 6.07 28.33 18.29
CA GLU A 431 6.84 29.06 17.27
C GLU A 431 6.25 28.83 15.88
N ILE A 432 6.26 29.86 15.03
CA ILE A 432 5.85 29.75 13.62
C ILE A 432 6.95 29.05 12.84
N LEU A 433 6.60 27.95 12.18
CA LEU A 433 7.49 27.18 11.32
C LEU A 433 7.42 27.62 9.87
N GLY A 434 6.22 28.00 9.40
CA GLY A 434 5.98 28.40 8.03
C GLY A 434 4.56 28.94 7.81
N GLN A 435 4.35 29.54 6.64
CA GLN A 435 3.06 30.10 6.25
C GLN A 435 2.85 30.09 4.73
N ALA A 436 1.59 30.05 4.30
CA ALA A 436 1.19 30.18 2.91
C ALA A 436 -0.03 31.11 2.78
N PRO A 437 -0.10 31.95 1.73
CA PRO A 437 -1.27 32.80 1.50
C PRO A 437 -2.44 31.95 0.99
N LEU A 438 -3.66 32.30 1.40
CA LEU A 438 -4.89 31.67 0.96
C LEU A 438 -5.74 32.64 0.14
N SER A 439 -6.32 32.13 -0.94
CA SER A 439 -7.34 32.84 -1.72
C SER A 439 -8.70 32.70 -1.04
N LEU A 440 -9.59 33.67 -1.26
CA LEU A 440 -10.97 33.59 -0.81
C LEU A 440 -11.67 32.38 -1.46
N GLY A 441 -12.45 31.64 -0.68
CA GLY A 441 -13.09 30.39 -1.09
C GLY A 441 -12.31 29.14 -0.67
N ILE A 442 -12.36 28.11 -1.52
CA ILE A 442 -11.71 26.82 -1.31
C ILE A 442 -10.23 26.90 -1.73
N ASN A 443 -9.35 26.38 -0.89
CA ASN A 443 -7.94 26.16 -1.17
C ASN A 443 -7.64 24.68 -0.90
N ARG A 444 -7.16 23.94 -1.90
CA ARG A 444 -6.82 22.52 -1.82
C ARG A 444 -5.32 22.32 -1.83
N ASP A 445 -4.86 21.28 -1.15
CA ASP A 445 -3.46 20.81 -1.15
C ASP A 445 -2.46 21.95 -0.95
N VAL A 446 -2.73 22.80 0.05
CA VAL A 446 -1.93 23.99 0.31
C VAL A 446 -0.58 23.56 0.87
N THR A 447 0.46 23.67 0.04
CA THR A 447 1.84 23.43 0.47
C THR A 447 2.37 24.58 1.31
N VAL A 448 2.87 24.27 2.49
CA VAL A 448 3.56 25.20 3.39
C VAL A 448 5.00 24.74 3.57
N GLU A 449 5.94 25.58 3.14
CA GLU A 449 7.36 25.39 3.46
C GLU A 449 7.61 25.74 4.92
N ILE A 450 8.33 24.86 5.62
CA ILE A 450 8.64 24.97 7.05
C ILE A 450 10.13 24.83 7.33
N ASP A 451 10.54 25.22 8.54
CA ASP A 451 11.86 24.90 9.12
C ASP A 451 11.79 23.53 9.84
N PRO A 452 12.24 22.43 9.21
CA PRO A 452 12.11 21.09 9.78
C PRO A 452 12.98 20.89 11.03
N ASP A 453 14.07 21.66 11.19
CA ASP A 453 14.99 21.54 12.34
C ASP A 453 14.35 22.00 13.65
N LYS A 454 13.24 22.74 13.57
CA LYS A 454 12.48 23.25 14.71
C LYS A 454 11.16 22.51 14.95
N ALA A 455 10.77 21.62 14.05
CA ALA A 455 9.48 20.98 14.10
C ALA A 455 9.35 20.05 15.32
N THR A 456 8.17 20.05 15.91
CA THR A 456 7.74 19.09 16.93
C THR A 456 6.98 17.94 16.27
N GLU A 457 6.85 16.80 16.98
CA GLU A 457 6.11 15.63 16.48
C GLU A 457 4.62 15.95 16.19
N THR A 458 4.02 16.77 17.06
CA THR A 458 2.71 17.36 16.81
C THR A 458 2.91 18.79 16.34
N LEU A 459 2.21 19.18 15.28
CA LEU A 459 2.18 20.54 14.75
C LEU A 459 0.76 21.08 14.83
N ILE A 460 0.61 22.40 14.72
CA ILE A 460 -0.71 23.06 14.70
C ILE A 460 -0.84 23.89 13.42
N ALA A 461 -1.82 23.55 12.59
CA ALA A 461 -2.24 24.41 11.48
C ALA A 461 -3.30 25.40 11.98
N ALA A 462 -3.13 26.69 11.67
CA ALA A 462 -4.07 27.74 12.06
C ALA A 462 -4.32 28.73 10.91
N LEU A 463 -5.53 29.29 10.88
CA LEU A 463 -5.89 30.35 9.93
C LEU A 463 -5.69 31.72 10.58
N HIS A 464 -5.08 32.63 9.84
CA HIS A 464 -4.86 34.02 10.21
C HIS A 464 -5.51 34.93 9.19
N LEU A 465 -5.99 36.09 9.64
CA LEU A 465 -6.44 37.15 8.74
C LEU A 465 -5.23 37.72 7.99
N ASP A 466 -5.38 38.05 6.71
CA ASP A 466 -4.43 38.87 5.96
C ASP A 466 -4.95 40.32 5.96
N ALA A 467 -4.46 41.13 6.90
CA ALA A 467 -4.94 42.48 7.15
C ALA A 467 -3.87 43.54 6.85
N ASP A 468 -4.30 44.79 6.69
CA ASP A 468 -3.45 45.96 6.37
C ASP A 468 -2.71 45.85 5.02
N GLU A 469 -1.58 45.15 4.95
CA GLU A 469 -0.79 44.94 3.73
C GLU A 469 -1.03 43.55 3.11
N ILE A 470 -2.09 43.44 2.30
CA ILE A 470 -2.48 42.19 1.61
C ILE A 470 -1.28 41.51 0.94
N GLY A 471 -1.11 40.22 1.22
CA GLY A 471 -0.04 39.38 0.67
C GLY A 471 1.29 39.49 1.42
N LYS A 472 1.31 40.11 2.60
CA LYS A 472 2.47 40.13 3.49
C LYS A 472 2.08 39.74 4.91
N PHE A 473 2.63 38.63 5.38
CA PHE A 473 2.35 38.11 6.71
C PHE A 473 3.01 38.94 7.83
N GLU A 474 2.22 39.38 8.81
CA GLU A 474 2.58 40.32 9.88
C GLU A 474 2.26 39.76 11.28
N PRO A 475 2.98 38.72 11.74
CA PRO A 475 2.69 38.03 12.99
C PRO A 475 2.84 38.95 14.22
N GLY A 476 1.83 38.95 15.09
CA GLY A 476 1.75 39.83 16.26
C GLY A 476 1.30 41.27 15.95
N GLY A 477 1.01 41.56 14.68
CA GLY A 477 0.43 42.79 14.17
C GLY A 477 -1.04 42.61 13.76
N PRO A 478 -1.45 43.17 12.60
CA PRO A 478 -2.81 43.05 12.07
C PRO A 478 -3.27 41.62 11.76
N ASP A 479 -2.35 40.70 11.43
CA ASP A 479 -2.64 39.32 11.03
C ASP A 479 -2.94 38.41 12.21
N VAL A 480 -4.08 38.67 12.84
CA VAL A 480 -4.56 37.93 14.01
C VAL A 480 -5.16 36.58 13.62
N PRO A 481 -5.11 35.56 14.50
CA PRO A 481 -5.79 34.29 14.26
C PRO A 481 -7.28 34.49 14.01
N LEU A 482 -7.80 33.88 12.94
CA LEU A 482 -9.23 33.82 12.65
C LEU A 482 -9.94 33.03 13.75
N GLN A 483 -11.13 33.47 14.13
CA GLN A 483 -11.86 32.88 15.25
C GLN A 483 -13.23 32.37 14.85
N ARG A 484 -13.58 31.18 15.34
CA ARG A 484 -14.93 30.62 15.31
C ARG A 484 -15.39 30.35 16.73
N ASN A 485 -16.56 30.86 17.11
CA ASN A 485 -17.07 30.73 18.48
C ASN A 485 -16.07 31.20 19.58
N ARG A 486 -15.35 32.30 19.31
CA ARG A 486 -14.30 32.89 20.19
C ARG A 486 -13.10 31.96 20.44
N ARG A 487 -12.84 31.03 19.55
CA ARG A 487 -11.64 30.18 19.56
C ARG A 487 -10.92 30.31 18.23
N PRO A 488 -9.58 30.30 18.21
CA PRO A 488 -8.83 30.23 16.96
C PRO A 488 -9.28 29.05 16.11
N VAL A 489 -9.35 29.25 14.80
CA VAL A 489 -9.56 28.16 13.83
C VAL A 489 -8.21 27.49 13.63
N GLN A 490 -7.95 26.46 14.42
CA GLN A 490 -6.70 25.71 14.40
C GLN A 490 -6.93 24.23 14.66
N VAL A 491 -6.11 23.36 14.06
CA VAL A 491 -6.19 21.91 14.21
C VAL A 491 -4.78 21.32 14.38
N PRO A 492 -4.54 20.52 15.44
CA PRO A 492 -3.28 19.79 15.58
C PRO A 492 -3.24 18.56 14.66
N PHE A 493 -2.05 18.18 14.22
CA PHE A 493 -1.80 16.96 13.44
C PHE A 493 -0.40 16.42 13.72
N LEU A 494 -0.21 15.13 13.47
CA LEU A 494 1.08 14.45 13.61
C LEU A 494 1.93 14.62 12.34
N TRP A 495 3.21 14.88 12.56
CA TRP A 495 4.24 14.85 11.53
C TRP A 495 5.39 13.97 12.01
N GLN A 496 5.32 12.68 11.66
CA GLN A 496 6.16 11.62 12.21
C GLN A 496 7.04 10.98 11.14
N GLU A 497 8.25 10.54 11.52
CA GLU A 497 9.14 9.76 10.66
C GLU A 497 8.58 8.39 10.27
#